data_AF-K1UIY8-F1
#
_entry.id   AF-K1UIY8-F1
#
_cell.length_a   1.000
_cell.length_b   1.000
_cell.length_c   1.000
_cell.angle_alpha   90.00
_cell.angle_beta   90.00
_cell.angle_gamma   90.00
#
_symmetry.space_group_name_H-M   'P 1'
#
loop_
_entity.id
_entity.type
_entity.pdbx_description
1 polymer ?
#
loop_
_entity_poly.entity_id
_entity_poly.type
_entity_poly.pdbx_seq_one_letter_code
_entity_poly.pdbx_strand_id
1 'polypeptide(L)'
;KRRKNYGRERPKCKTASSKDKKTTREDPIFSSLGGIDVFFLLLVIAILTIGLVMLFSASYTYAFYNKKGDSTYFFKRQLIFAVVGVVCMLLVSKLRYDYLKILAVPGLIVSWGLLVIVLILPASFGEFHRWINLGFFTFQPSEIAKLAIILFCAYEMDRNHKKIVGKSINRSKFADGVKELSGGHIVVYNSFLQLLFYALVITVTAGLVYLENHLS
;
A
#
# COMPACT_ATOMS: atom_id res chain seq x y z
N LYS A 1 -43.55 55.42 -37.61
CA LYS A 1 -42.18 55.37 -37.04
C LYS A 1 -41.80 53.90 -36.82
N ARG A 2 -40.89 53.37 -37.64
CA ARG A 2 -39.97 52.20 -37.43
C ARG A 2 -40.51 50.75 -37.34
N ARG A 3 -40.18 50.02 -38.44
CA ARG A 3 -39.53 48.68 -38.58
C ARG A 3 -40.35 47.39 -38.39
N LYS A 4 -40.56 46.71 -39.54
CA LYS A 4 -40.73 45.25 -39.71
C LYS A 4 -39.52 44.51 -39.11
N ASN A 5 -39.74 43.33 -38.54
CA ASN A 5 -38.70 42.30 -38.58
C ASN A 5 -39.28 40.89 -38.76
N TYR A 6 -38.65 40.19 -39.69
CA TYR A 6 -39.01 38.93 -40.31
C TYR A 6 -38.84 37.74 -39.36
N GLY A 7 -39.70 36.73 -39.51
CA GLY A 7 -39.50 35.42 -38.91
C GLY A 7 -38.32 34.65 -39.53
N ARG A 8 -37.85 33.65 -38.79
CA ARG A 8 -37.19 32.44 -39.30
C ARG A 8 -37.11 31.42 -38.17
N GLU A 9 -37.97 30.41 -38.26
CA GLU A 9 -37.75 29.11 -37.64
C GLU A 9 -36.34 28.63 -37.97
N ARG A 10 -35.57 28.19 -36.97
CA ARG A 10 -34.27 27.55 -37.25
C ARG A 10 -34.49 26.07 -37.52
N PRO A 11 -33.93 25.54 -38.62
CA PRO A 11 -34.18 24.17 -39.07
C PRO A 11 -33.55 23.13 -38.15
N LYS A 12 -34.24 21.99 -37.98
CA LYS A 12 -33.67 20.74 -37.45
C LYS A 12 -32.49 20.34 -38.34
N CYS A 13 -31.27 20.48 -37.81
CA CYS A 13 -30.09 19.96 -38.48
C CYS A 13 -30.09 18.42 -38.33
N LYS A 14 -30.64 17.73 -39.33
CA LYS A 14 -30.28 16.36 -39.66
C LYS A 14 -29.03 16.43 -40.53
N THR A 15 -27.86 16.13 -39.98
CA THR A 15 -26.70 15.75 -40.79
C THR A 15 -26.48 14.26 -40.65
N ALA A 16 -26.79 13.59 -41.75
CA ALA A 16 -26.37 12.25 -42.09
C ALA A 16 -24.84 12.13 -42.02
N SER A 17 -24.36 10.97 -41.58
CA SER A 17 -23.53 10.08 -42.41
C SER A 17 -22.79 9.11 -41.48
N SER A 18 -23.32 7.90 -41.45
CA SER A 18 -22.59 6.68 -41.14
C SER A 18 -21.33 6.60 -41.99
N LYS A 19 -20.17 6.90 -41.39
CA LYS A 19 -18.88 6.47 -41.93
C LYS A 19 -18.19 5.62 -40.89
N ASP A 20 -18.46 4.34 -41.05
CA ASP A 20 -17.55 3.21 -40.87
C ASP A 20 -16.08 3.65 -40.69
N LYS A 21 -15.64 3.70 -39.44
CA LYS A 21 -14.22 3.52 -39.11
C LYS A 21 -14.15 2.24 -38.29
N LYS A 22 -13.84 1.15 -39.00
CA LYS A 22 -13.15 -0.02 -38.44
C LYS A 22 -11.90 0.47 -37.72
N THR A 23 -12.03 0.82 -36.45
CA THR A 23 -10.95 0.67 -35.50
C THR A 23 -10.70 -0.82 -35.42
N THR A 24 -9.54 -1.24 -35.92
CA THR A 24 -8.92 -2.51 -35.57
C THR A 24 -9.10 -2.70 -34.08
N ARG A 25 -9.98 -3.65 -33.72
CA ARG A 25 -10.05 -4.18 -32.38
C ARG A 25 -8.74 -4.93 -32.21
N GLU A 26 -7.72 -4.24 -31.73
CA GLU A 26 -6.63 -4.90 -31.03
C GLU A 26 -7.31 -5.57 -29.84
N ASP A 27 -7.49 -6.88 -29.92
CA ASP A 27 -8.17 -7.65 -28.90
C ASP A 27 -7.41 -7.44 -27.59
N PRO A 28 -7.98 -6.78 -26.56
CA PRO A 28 -7.40 -6.92 -25.26
C PRO A 28 -7.93 -8.25 -24.71
N ILE A 29 -7.40 -9.37 -25.23
CA ILE A 29 -7.60 -10.72 -24.64
C ILE A 29 -7.15 -10.73 -23.16
N PHE A 30 -6.43 -9.69 -22.73
CA PHE A 30 -5.90 -9.55 -21.39
C PHE A 30 -6.76 -8.76 -20.39
N SER A 31 -7.92 -8.21 -20.76
CA SER A 31 -8.68 -7.38 -19.81
C SER A 31 -10.18 -7.60 -19.86
N SER A 32 -10.65 -8.63 -19.14
CA SER A 32 -11.90 -8.58 -18.37
C SER A 32 -12.22 -9.94 -17.76
N LEU A 33 -11.34 -10.45 -16.90
CA LEU A 33 -11.75 -11.41 -15.89
C LEU A 33 -11.01 -11.03 -14.61
N GLY A 34 -11.70 -11.01 -13.47
CA GLY A 34 -11.09 -10.89 -12.15
C GLY A 34 -10.22 -12.10 -11.82
N GLY A 35 -9.27 -12.42 -12.69
CA GLY A 35 -8.27 -13.47 -12.62
C GLY A 35 -6.91 -12.84 -12.38
N ILE A 36 -6.04 -13.60 -11.74
CA ILE A 36 -4.65 -13.23 -11.47
C ILE A 36 -3.97 -12.83 -12.79
N ASP A 37 -3.26 -11.70 -12.80
CA ASP A 37 -2.42 -11.29 -13.92
C ASP A 37 -1.29 -12.33 -14.09
N VAL A 38 -1.46 -13.22 -15.06
CA VAL A 38 -0.55 -14.35 -15.30
C VAL A 38 0.84 -13.87 -15.71
N PHE A 39 0.93 -12.73 -16.42
CA PHE A 39 2.21 -12.17 -16.85
C PHE A 39 3.00 -11.66 -15.63
N PHE A 40 2.34 -10.92 -14.74
CA PHE A 40 2.96 -10.47 -13.49
C PHE A 40 3.33 -11.63 -12.58
N LEU A 41 2.47 -12.64 -12.47
CA LEU A 41 2.76 -13.86 -11.71
C LEU A 41 4.00 -14.58 -12.23
N LEU A 42 4.13 -14.75 -13.54
CA LEU A 42 5.27 -15.38 -14.18
C LEU A 42 6.55 -14.59 -13.92
N LEU A 43 6.50 -13.26 -14.01
CA LEU A 43 7.62 -12.37 -13.69
C LEU A 43 8.09 -12.58 -12.24
N VAL A 44 7.17 -12.60 -11.27
CA VAL A 44 7.50 -12.81 -9.85
C VAL A 44 8.15 -14.18 -9.63
N ILE A 45 7.62 -15.25 -10.24
CA ILE A 45 8.18 -16.59 -10.15
C ILE A 45 9.58 -16.64 -10.78
N ALA A 46 9.79 -15.99 -11.93
CA ALA A 46 11.10 -15.94 -12.58
C ALA A 46 12.16 -15.24 -11.72
N ILE A 47 11.83 -14.11 -11.10
CA ILE A 47 12.74 -13.41 -10.19
C ILE A 47 13.05 -14.27 -8.96
N LEU A 48 12.03 -14.93 -8.41
CA LEU A 48 12.19 -15.83 -7.26
C LEU A 48 13.11 -17.01 -7.59
N THR A 49 12.95 -17.67 -8.74
CA THR A 49 13.81 -18.81 -9.12
C THR A 49 15.24 -18.38 -9.37
N ILE A 50 15.46 -17.24 -10.04
CA ILE A 50 16.80 -16.66 -10.23
C ILE A 50 17.46 -16.36 -8.87
N GLY A 51 16.72 -15.73 -7.95
CA GLY A 51 17.21 -15.44 -6.60
C GLY A 51 17.54 -16.71 -5.80
N LEU A 52 16.75 -17.78 -5.96
CA LEU A 52 16.99 -19.05 -5.29
C LEU A 52 18.25 -19.76 -5.83
N VAL A 53 18.48 -19.70 -7.15
CA VAL A 53 19.70 -20.21 -7.79
C VAL A 53 20.93 -19.43 -7.34
N MET A 54 20.84 -18.10 -7.28
CA MET A 54 21.93 -17.25 -6.76
C MET A 54 22.26 -17.57 -5.30
N LEU A 55 21.24 -17.75 -4.45
CA LEU A 55 21.44 -18.13 -3.06
C LEU A 55 22.11 -19.50 -2.93
N PHE A 56 21.67 -20.48 -3.73
CA PHE A 56 22.28 -21.81 -3.74
C PHE A 56 23.78 -21.71 -4.07
N SER A 57 24.13 -20.96 -5.12
CA SER A 57 25.52 -20.76 -5.54
C SER A 57 26.38 -20.11 -4.44
N ALA A 58 25.89 -19.04 -3.81
CA ALA A 58 26.64 -18.32 -2.78
C ALA A 58 26.73 -19.09 -1.44
N SER A 59 25.68 -19.83 -1.07
CA SER A 59 25.58 -20.51 0.22
C SER A 59 26.22 -21.90 0.24
N TYR A 60 26.40 -22.54 -0.92
CA TYR A 60 26.95 -23.90 -1.04
C TYR A 60 28.32 -24.03 -0.35
N THR A 61 29.23 -23.10 -0.63
CA THR A 61 30.57 -23.10 -0.03
C THR A 61 30.51 -22.86 1.49
N TYR A 62 29.66 -21.93 1.95
CA TYR A 62 29.53 -21.62 3.37
C TYR A 62 28.89 -22.75 4.19
N ALA A 63 27.88 -23.43 3.63
CA ALA A 63 27.22 -24.57 4.25
C ALA A 63 28.17 -25.78 4.41
N PHE A 64 29.02 -26.00 3.40
CA PHE A 64 30.01 -27.08 3.40
C PHE A 64 31.00 -26.97 4.57
N TYR A 65 31.47 -25.74 4.89
CA TYR A 65 32.44 -25.52 5.97
C TYR A 65 31.82 -25.43 7.38
N ASN A 66 30.61 -24.89 7.54
CA ASN A 66 30.07 -24.52 8.87
C ASN A 66 28.94 -25.43 9.41
N LYS A 67 28.40 -26.37 8.63
CA LYS A 67 27.24 -27.21 9.03
C LYS A 67 27.44 -28.70 8.76
N LYS A 68 28.61 -29.25 9.13
CA LYS A 68 28.89 -30.70 9.21
C LYS A 68 28.42 -31.51 7.97
N GLY A 69 28.64 -30.99 6.76
CA GLY A 69 28.40 -31.73 5.51
C GLY A 69 26.98 -31.65 4.93
N ASP A 70 26.01 -30.97 5.54
CA ASP A 70 24.70 -30.75 4.92
C ASP A 70 24.69 -29.45 4.11
N SER A 71 25.28 -29.54 2.90
CA SER A 71 25.45 -28.41 1.95
C SER A 71 24.14 -27.76 1.50
N THR A 72 23.00 -28.38 1.81
CA THR A 72 21.66 -27.96 1.37
C THR A 72 20.84 -27.26 2.45
N TYR A 73 21.35 -27.10 3.68
CA TYR A 73 20.57 -26.58 4.81
C TYR A 73 19.93 -25.21 4.56
N PHE A 74 20.71 -24.22 4.14
CA PHE A 74 20.21 -22.86 3.86
C PHE A 74 19.28 -22.82 2.65
N PHE A 75 19.56 -23.63 1.63
CA PHE A 75 18.72 -23.75 0.44
C PHE A 75 17.35 -24.34 0.77
N LYS A 76 17.29 -25.45 1.53
CA LYS A 76 16.03 -26.07 1.97
C LYS A 76 15.17 -25.09 2.74
N ARG A 77 15.76 -24.32 3.65
CA ARG A 77 15.05 -23.30 4.43
C ARG A 77 14.50 -22.18 3.55
N GLN A 78 15.30 -21.66 2.61
CA GLN A 78 14.83 -20.64 1.68
C GLN A 78 13.73 -21.17 0.76
N LEU A 79 13.85 -22.41 0.27
CA LEU A 79 12.84 -23.07 -0.54
C LEU A 79 11.50 -23.17 0.21
N ILE A 80 11.52 -23.59 1.48
CA ILE A 80 10.32 -23.66 2.32
C ILE A 80 9.68 -22.27 2.46
N PHE A 81 10.47 -21.23 2.77
CA PHE A 81 9.94 -19.87 2.88
C PHE A 81 9.40 -19.34 1.55
N ALA A 82 10.04 -19.67 0.42
CA ALA A 82 9.56 -19.30 -0.90
C ALA A 82 8.22 -19.96 -1.22
N VAL A 83 8.07 -21.27 -0.96
CA VAL A 83 6.81 -21.99 -1.16
C VAL A 83 5.70 -21.43 -0.26
N VAL A 84 5.99 -21.22 1.03
CA VAL A 84 5.04 -20.60 1.97
C VAL A 84 4.64 -19.21 1.50
N GLY A 85 5.59 -18.39 1.02
CA GLY A 85 5.34 -17.06 0.47
C GLY A 85 4.42 -17.09 -0.75
N VAL A 86 4.65 -18.00 -1.69
CA VAL A 86 3.80 -18.16 -2.89
C VAL A 86 2.39 -18.61 -2.50
N VAL A 87 2.26 -19.57 -1.58
CA VAL A 87 0.95 -20.00 -1.07
C VAL A 87 0.22 -18.83 -0.41
N CYS A 88 0.88 -18.08 0.47
CA CYS A 88 0.32 -16.89 1.10
C CYS A 88 -0.12 -15.85 0.07
N MET A 89 0.68 -15.58 -0.96
CA MET A 89 0.35 -14.65 -2.03
C MET A 89 -0.93 -15.09 -2.76
N LEU A 90 -1.06 -16.37 -3.10
CA LEU A 90 -2.26 -16.90 -3.78
C LEU A 90 -3.51 -16.85 -2.90
N LEU A 91 -3.36 -17.11 -1.60
CA LEU A 91 -4.46 -16.98 -0.64
C LEU A 91 -4.92 -15.52 -0.51
N VAL A 92 -3.98 -14.59 -0.32
CA VAL A 92 -4.27 -13.16 -0.20
C VAL A 92 -4.87 -12.61 -1.50
N SER A 93 -4.41 -13.07 -2.66
CA SER A 93 -4.98 -12.68 -3.96
C SER A 93 -6.45 -13.09 -4.12
N LYS A 94 -6.92 -14.11 -3.39
CA LYS A 94 -8.33 -14.53 -3.38
C LYS A 94 -9.16 -13.85 -2.29
N LEU A 95 -8.54 -13.15 -1.35
CA LEU A 95 -9.27 -12.42 -0.32
C LEU A 95 -10.00 -11.23 -0.94
N ARG A 96 -11.27 -11.07 -0.57
CA ARG A 96 -12.06 -9.92 -0.99
C ARG A 96 -11.46 -8.65 -0.39
N TYR A 97 -11.34 -7.62 -1.22
CA TYR A 97 -10.82 -6.31 -0.83
C TYR A 97 -11.57 -5.68 0.35
N ASP A 98 -12.86 -6.00 0.53
CA ASP A 98 -13.67 -5.54 1.66
C ASP A 98 -13.09 -5.93 3.03
N TYR A 99 -12.52 -7.13 3.15
CA TYR A 99 -11.90 -7.57 4.40
C TYR A 99 -10.59 -6.83 4.68
N LEU A 100 -9.81 -6.54 3.64
CA LEU A 100 -8.57 -5.77 3.77
C LEU A 100 -8.87 -4.33 4.25
N LYS A 101 -9.98 -3.73 3.79
CA LYS A 101 -10.41 -2.41 4.26
C LYS A 101 -10.71 -2.39 5.76
N ILE A 102 -11.43 -3.40 6.26
CA ILE A 102 -11.77 -3.49 7.69
C ILE A 102 -10.52 -3.72 8.53
N LEU A 103 -9.54 -4.45 8.00
CA LEU A 103 -8.29 -4.74 8.69
C LEU A 103 -7.29 -3.56 8.68
N ALA A 104 -7.50 -2.53 7.85
CA ALA A 104 -6.55 -1.43 7.67
C ALA A 104 -6.24 -0.67 8.99
N VAL A 105 -7.28 -0.27 9.72
CA VAL A 105 -7.16 0.46 11.00
C VAL A 105 -6.60 -0.43 12.12
N PRO A 106 -7.17 -1.61 12.42
CA PRO A 106 -6.61 -2.48 13.47
C PRO A 106 -5.22 -2.99 13.11
N GLY A 107 -4.93 -3.25 11.82
CA GLY A 107 -3.61 -3.66 11.34
C GLY A 107 -2.53 -2.61 11.60
N LEU A 108 -2.86 -1.32 11.47
CA LEU A 108 -1.95 -0.22 11.81
C LEU A 108 -1.73 -0.10 13.33
N ILE A 109 -2.77 -0.27 14.13
CA ILE A 109 -2.63 -0.24 15.60
C ILE A 109 -1.78 -1.41 16.09
N VAL A 110 -2.02 -2.60 15.56
CA VAL A 110 -1.24 -3.80 15.88
C VAL A 110 0.20 -3.63 15.44
N SER A 111 0.46 -3.07 14.25
CA SER A 111 1.84 -2.86 13.77
C SER A 111 2.61 -1.85 14.62
N TRP A 112 1.97 -0.75 15.03
CA TRP A 112 2.55 0.18 16.00
C TRP A 112 2.80 -0.47 17.36
N GLY A 113 1.85 -1.27 17.86
CA GLY A 113 2.05 -2.04 19.09
C GLY A 113 3.26 -2.96 18.99
N LEU A 114 3.41 -3.65 17.86
CA LEU A 114 4.54 -4.55 17.61
C LEU A 114 5.87 -3.79 17.54
N LEU A 115 5.92 -2.64 16.88
CA LEU A 115 7.09 -1.76 16.85
C LEU A 115 7.50 -1.29 18.25
N VAL A 116 6.54 -0.88 19.06
CA VAL A 116 6.79 -0.46 20.46
C VAL A 116 7.27 -1.63 21.32
N ILE A 117 6.68 -2.81 21.16
CA ILE A 117 7.10 -4.01 21.90
C ILE A 117 8.54 -4.36 21.57
N VAL A 118 8.95 -4.29 20.30
CA VAL A 118 10.33 -4.56 19.89
C VAL A 118 11.31 -3.53 20.40
N LEU A 119 10.90 -2.27 20.51
CA LEU A 119 11.73 -1.24 21.12
C LEU A 119 12.03 -1.50 22.61
N ILE A 120 11.13 -2.18 23.31
CA ILE A 120 11.24 -2.46 24.75
C ILE A 120 11.89 -3.82 25.02
N LEU A 121 11.71 -4.81 24.14
CA LEU A 121 12.28 -6.14 24.31
C LEU A 121 13.80 -6.14 24.15
N PRO A 122 14.54 -6.87 25.00
CA PRO A 122 15.98 -6.99 24.88
C PRO A 122 16.37 -7.71 23.57
N ALA A 123 17.41 -7.21 22.91
CA ALA A 123 17.90 -7.77 21.65
C ALA A 123 18.16 -9.28 21.73
N SER A 124 17.53 -10.04 20.82
CA SER A 124 17.61 -11.51 20.80
C SER A 124 18.86 -12.04 20.10
N PHE A 125 19.54 -11.23 19.28
CA PHE A 125 20.76 -11.59 18.55
C PHE A 125 21.86 -10.54 18.79
N GLY A 126 22.50 -10.57 19.97
CA GLY A 126 23.54 -9.59 20.31
C GLY A 126 22.97 -8.20 20.59
N GLU A 127 23.54 -7.14 19.99
CA GLU A 127 23.12 -5.73 20.16
C GLU A 127 21.96 -5.29 19.25
N PHE A 128 21.51 -6.15 18.33
CA PHE A 128 20.55 -5.76 17.29
C PHE A 128 19.10 -5.95 17.73
N HIS A 129 18.41 -4.84 18.03
CA HIS A 129 17.02 -4.84 18.52
C HIS A 129 15.96 -5.08 17.42
N ARG A 130 16.35 -5.28 16.15
CA ARG A 130 15.41 -5.29 14.99
C ARG A 130 14.67 -6.61 14.76
N TRP A 131 15.22 -7.73 15.23
CA TRP A 131 14.67 -9.05 14.91
C TRP A 131 14.08 -9.72 16.14
N ILE A 132 12.77 -9.97 16.11
CA ILE A 132 12.14 -10.84 17.10
C ILE A 132 12.43 -12.28 16.71
N ASN A 133 13.14 -13.00 17.57
CA ASN A 133 13.33 -14.44 17.40
C ASN A 133 12.19 -15.19 18.10
N LEU A 134 11.34 -15.86 17.33
CA LEU A 134 10.26 -16.71 17.84
C LEU A 134 10.70 -18.18 17.97
N GLY A 135 12.01 -18.43 17.97
CA GLY A 135 12.65 -19.76 18.05
C GLY A 135 12.71 -20.48 16.70
N PHE A 136 11.61 -20.49 15.96
CA PHE A 136 11.51 -21.20 14.67
C PHE A 136 11.68 -20.29 13.45
N PHE A 137 11.27 -19.03 13.57
CA PHE A 137 11.45 -18.00 12.56
C PHE A 137 11.76 -16.66 13.22
N THR A 138 12.42 -15.81 12.45
CA THR A 138 12.78 -14.46 12.84
C THR A 138 11.91 -13.50 12.06
N PHE A 139 11.21 -12.61 12.75
CA PHE A 139 10.25 -11.71 12.14
C PHE A 139 10.63 -10.25 12.42
N GLN A 140 10.48 -9.40 11.40
CA GLN A 140 10.82 -7.99 11.46
C GLN A 140 9.54 -7.13 11.47
N PRO A 141 9.19 -6.48 12.61
CA PRO A 141 7.98 -5.67 12.74
C PRO A 141 7.86 -4.57 11.70
N SER A 142 8.96 -3.92 11.32
CA SER A 142 8.95 -2.86 10.30
C SER A 142 8.38 -3.31 8.96
N GLU A 143 8.49 -4.61 8.60
CA GLU A 143 7.90 -5.14 7.36
C GLU A 143 6.37 -5.10 7.40
N ILE A 144 5.77 -5.52 8.53
CA ILE A 144 4.31 -5.40 8.73
C ILE A 144 3.90 -3.93 8.80
N ALA A 145 4.68 -3.08 9.47
CA ALA A 145 4.37 -1.66 9.59
C ALA A 145 4.30 -0.95 8.24
N LYS A 146 5.25 -1.23 7.32
CA LYS A 146 5.24 -0.70 5.94
C LYS A 146 3.99 -1.09 5.16
N LEU A 147 3.55 -2.35 5.28
CA LEU A 147 2.32 -2.78 4.61
C LEU A 147 1.08 -2.16 5.26
N ALA A 148 1.05 -2.06 6.59
CA ALA A 148 -0.08 -1.49 7.33
C ALA A 148 -0.29 0.00 7.04
N ILE A 149 0.78 0.80 6.96
CA ILE A 149 0.67 2.23 6.63
C ILE A 149 0.15 2.45 5.21
N ILE A 150 0.60 1.65 4.24
CA ILE A 150 0.11 1.72 2.85
C ILE A 150 -1.39 1.41 2.81
N LEU A 151 -1.81 0.34 3.50
CA LEU A 151 -3.21 -0.09 3.53
C LEU A 151 -4.10 0.94 4.25
N PHE A 152 -3.63 1.50 5.37
CA PHE A 152 -4.32 2.55 6.11
C PHE A 152 -4.49 3.82 5.25
N CYS A 153 -3.42 4.30 4.63
CA CYS A 153 -3.47 5.46 3.74
C CYS A 153 -4.45 5.23 2.59
N ALA A 154 -4.41 4.06 1.93
CA ALA A 154 -5.34 3.73 0.86
C ALA A 154 -6.81 3.73 1.34
N TYR A 155 -7.08 3.13 2.50
CA TYR A 155 -8.43 3.06 3.07
C TYR A 155 -8.99 4.43 3.45
N GLU A 156 -8.21 5.25 4.17
CA GLU A 156 -8.65 6.57 4.61
C GLU A 156 -8.78 7.55 3.43
N MET A 157 -7.93 7.45 2.41
CA MET A 157 -8.09 8.24 1.18
C MET A 157 -9.38 7.88 0.43
N ASP A 158 -9.73 6.60 0.31
CA ASP A 158 -10.97 6.14 -0.32
C ASP A 158 -12.21 6.64 0.45
N ARG A 159 -12.24 6.44 1.77
CA ARG A 159 -13.37 6.83 2.62
C ARG A 159 -13.58 8.34 2.64
N ASN A 160 -12.49 9.10 2.67
CA ASN A 160 -12.52 10.52 2.96
C ASN A 160 -12.31 11.40 1.72
N HIS A 161 -12.27 10.80 0.51
CA HIS A 161 -12.13 11.47 -0.79
C HIS A 161 -13.02 12.72 -0.92
N LYS A 162 -14.30 12.61 -0.56
CA LYS A 162 -15.26 13.74 -0.65
C LYS A 162 -14.92 14.91 0.27
N LYS A 163 -14.35 14.65 1.45
CA LYS A 163 -13.95 15.70 2.41
C LYS A 163 -12.57 16.28 2.07
N ILE A 164 -11.71 15.52 1.40
CA ILE A 164 -10.40 15.99 0.93
C ILE A 164 -10.59 16.94 -0.26
N VAL A 165 -11.42 16.55 -1.24
CA VAL A 165 -11.69 17.35 -2.44
C VAL A 165 -12.73 18.46 -2.18
N GLY A 166 -13.67 18.23 -1.26
CA GLY A 166 -14.69 19.21 -0.91
C GLY A 166 -14.17 20.32 -0.02
N LYS A 167 -14.34 21.57 -0.43
CA LYS A 167 -13.98 22.77 0.35
C LYS A 167 -15.02 23.04 1.45
N SER A 168 -15.20 22.08 2.36
CA SER A 168 -16.07 22.22 3.54
C SER A 168 -15.29 22.85 4.70
N ILE A 169 -15.84 23.92 5.28
CA ILE A 169 -15.26 24.57 6.46
C ILE A 169 -15.41 23.62 7.65
N ASN A 170 -14.33 23.40 8.39
CA ASN A 170 -14.41 22.63 9.62
C ASN A 170 -15.03 23.49 10.72
N ARG A 171 -16.03 22.97 11.42
CA ARG A 171 -16.72 23.63 12.55
C ARG A 171 -16.43 22.93 13.89
N SER A 172 -15.24 22.34 14.01
CA SER A 172 -14.77 21.70 15.24
C SER A 172 -14.27 22.74 16.25
N LYS A 173 -14.30 22.42 17.55
CA LYS A 173 -13.85 23.32 18.63
C LYS A 173 -12.42 23.85 18.42
N PHE A 174 -11.55 23.06 17.78
CA PHE A 174 -10.20 23.48 17.42
C PHE A 174 -10.19 24.51 16.28
N ALA A 175 -11.00 24.29 15.23
CA ALA A 175 -11.11 25.24 14.12
C ALA A 175 -11.68 26.59 14.57
N ASP A 176 -12.67 26.56 15.46
CA ASP A 176 -13.25 27.78 16.06
C ASP A 176 -12.23 28.47 16.98
N GLY A 177 -11.49 27.72 17.81
CA GLY A 177 -10.42 28.28 18.65
C GLY A 177 -9.26 28.90 17.87
N VAL A 178 -8.82 28.26 16.78
CA VAL A 178 -7.79 28.82 15.87
C VAL A 178 -8.31 30.06 15.14
N LYS A 179 -9.58 30.06 14.74
CA LYS A 179 -10.22 31.22 14.10
C LYS A 179 -10.33 32.40 15.06
N GLU A 180 -10.65 32.14 16.32
CA GLU A 180 -10.74 33.14 17.39
C GLU A 180 -9.36 33.71 17.74
N LEU A 181 -8.35 32.86 17.92
CA LEU A 181 -6.95 33.26 18.14
C LEU A 181 -6.34 34.05 16.98
N SER A 182 -6.77 33.77 15.75
CA SER A 182 -6.29 34.45 14.54
C SER A 182 -7.07 35.74 14.20
N GLY A 183 -7.98 36.20 15.06
CA GLY A 183 -8.78 37.40 14.78
C GLY A 183 -9.70 37.25 13.56
N GLY A 184 -10.13 36.02 13.24
CA GLY A 184 -11.01 35.74 12.11
C GLY A 184 -10.35 35.65 10.74
N HIS A 185 -9.04 35.88 10.63
CA HIS A 185 -8.33 35.87 9.34
C HIS A 185 -8.05 34.45 8.79
N ILE A 186 -7.89 33.44 9.66
CA ILE A 186 -7.58 32.07 9.26
C ILE A 186 -8.84 31.20 9.35
N VAL A 187 -9.26 30.64 8.21
CA VAL A 187 -10.36 29.66 8.13
C VAL A 187 -9.76 28.27 7.96
N VAL A 188 -10.01 27.38 8.91
CA VAL A 188 -9.50 26.00 8.88
C VAL A 188 -10.46 25.09 8.12
N TYR A 189 -9.98 24.51 7.03
CA TYR A 189 -10.75 23.56 6.21
C TYR A 189 -10.61 22.13 6.73
N ASN A 190 -11.63 21.30 6.51
CA ASN A 190 -11.58 19.87 6.85
C ASN A 190 -10.43 19.15 6.13
N SER A 191 -10.18 19.48 4.87
CA SER A 191 -9.08 18.91 4.08
C SER A 191 -7.71 19.14 4.72
N PHE A 192 -7.49 20.33 5.31
CA PHE A 192 -6.22 20.70 5.92
C PHE A 192 -5.97 19.92 7.23
N LEU A 193 -6.98 19.85 8.10
CA LEU A 193 -6.86 19.09 9.35
C LEU A 193 -6.68 17.59 9.11
N GLN A 194 -7.38 17.05 8.10
CA GLN A 194 -7.21 15.65 7.72
C GLN A 194 -5.79 15.38 7.19
N LEU A 195 -5.25 16.30 6.39
CA LEU A 195 -3.88 16.18 5.87
C LEU A 195 -2.84 16.26 6.97
N LEU A 196 -3.00 17.14 7.95
CA LEU A 196 -2.13 17.18 9.14
C LEU A 196 -2.18 15.89 9.94
N PHE A 197 -3.37 15.30 10.11
CA PHE A 197 -3.51 14.01 10.79
C PHE A 197 -2.77 12.90 10.03
N TYR A 198 -2.89 12.84 8.71
CA TYR A 198 -2.14 11.86 7.90
C TYR A 198 -0.63 12.08 7.96
N ALA A 199 -0.17 13.33 7.88
CA ALA A 199 1.24 13.67 8.03
C ALA A 199 1.77 13.22 9.40
N LEU A 200 0.98 13.40 10.47
CA LEU A 200 1.32 12.92 11.82
C LEU A 200 1.44 11.39 11.86
N VAL A 201 0.44 10.65 11.35
CA VAL A 201 0.47 9.18 11.33
C VAL A 201 1.69 8.65 10.56
N ILE A 202 1.99 9.25 9.40
CA ILE A 202 3.16 8.89 8.60
C ILE A 202 4.46 9.20 9.35
N THR A 203 4.56 10.37 9.98
CA THR A 203 5.76 10.81 10.71
C THR A 203 6.00 9.93 11.93
N VAL A 204 4.96 9.58 12.69
CA VAL A 204 5.06 8.66 13.82
C VAL A 204 5.50 7.28 13.35
N THR A 205 4.91 6.75 12.28
CA THR A 205 5.30 5.45 11.73
C THR A 205 6.75 5.46 11.26
N ALA A 206 7.16 6.48 10.51
CA ALA A 206 8.53 6.65 10.04
C ALA A 206 9.53 6.81 11.20
N GLY A 207 9.15 7.57 12.24
CA GLY A 207 9.94 7.74 13.45
C GLY A 207 10.14 6.43 14.20
N LEU A 208 9.08 5.63 14.37
CA LEU A 208 9.18 4.31 15.00
C LEU A 208 10.08 3.35 14.20
N VAL A 209 9.92 3.31 12.88
CA VAL A 209 10.77 2.48 12.01
C VAL A 209 12.23 2.97 12.00
N TYR A 210 12.44 4.29 12.04
CA TYR A 210 13.78 4.86 12.12
C TYR A 210 14.45 4.52 13.45
N LEU A 211 13.71 4.61 14.55
CA LEU A 211 14.21 4.28 15.89
C LEU A 211 14.57 2.78 16.00
N GLU A 212 13.74 1.91 15.44
CA GLU A 212 14.04 0.47 15.32
C GLU A 212 15.32 0.23 14.49
N ASN A 213 15.53 0.99 13.41
CA ASN A 213 16.71 0.83 12.56
C ASN A 213 17.99 1.45 13.15
N HIS A 214 17.89 2.49 14.00
CA HIS A 214 19.04 3.12 14.63
C HIS A 214 19.53 2.39 15.89
N LEU A 215 18.64 1.63 16.54
CA LEU A 215 19.00 0.71 17.64
C LEU A 215 19.56 -0.64 17.14
N SER A 216 19.76 -0.74 15.83
CA SER A 216 20.43 -1.82 15.12
C SER A 216 21.73 -1.29 14.53
#